data_AF-A0A5F0JC68-F1
#
_entry.id   AF-A0A5F0JC68-F1
#
_cell.length_a   1.000
_cell.length_b   1.000
_cell.length_c   1.000
_cell.angle_alpha   90.00
_cell.angle_beta   90.00
_cell.angle_gamma   90.00
#
_symmetry.space_group_name_H-M   'P 1'
#
loop_
_entity.id
_entity.type
_entity.pdbx_description
1 polymer ?
#
loop_
_entity_poly.entity_id
_entity_poly.type
_entity_poly.pdbx_seq_one_letter_code
_entity_poly.pdbx_strand_id
1 'polypeptide(L)'
;MLAQLPPALQNLQLPLRLRLWDGHEFNLGPEPSVTIVVKDPTVVSQLTHPTLDLLGEAFVEGKLELEGSISEVIRVCDELSHALVDDDEGSRPVRSIHDKATDAAAISYHYDLSNAFYQLWLDQDMVYSCGYFETGSESIDQAQQDKFRHLCRKLRLQPGEYLLDVGCGWGGLARFAAREFGVKVFGITLSKEQLALARERVSAEGLEDQVDLQLLDYRDLPQDGRFDKVVSVGMFEHVGHANLAQYCQTLFGAVREGGLVMNHGITAKHTDGRPVGRGAGDFIERYVFPNGELPHLAMMVKEISEVGLEVVDVESLRLHYARTLDHWSERLEDNLEAAAKMVPEQALRIWRLYLAGCAYAFARGWINLHQILAVKPHADGSHELPWTREDLYR
;
A
#
# COMPACT_ATOMS: atom_id res chain seq x y z
N MET A 1 33.17 -18.00 26.17
CA MET A 1 33.92 -17.25 25.14
C MET A 1 33.52 -15.80 25.29
N LEU A 2 34.46 -14.86 25.30
CA LEU A 2 34.13 -13.44 25.14
C LEU A 2 33.45 -13.31 23.77
N ALA A 3 32.27 -12.68 23.71
CA ALA A 3 31.63 -12.40 22.44
C ALA A 3 32.56 -11.46 21.65
N GLN A 4 33.11 -11.96 20.54
CA GLN A 4 33.91 -11.15 19.63
C GLN A 4 33.01 -10.72 18.48
N LEU A 5 33.11 -9.44 18.09
CA LEU A 5 32.44 -8.93 16.92
C LEU A 5 32.91 -9.71 15.68
N PRO A 6 32.00 -10.25 14.85
CA PRO A 6 32.37 -10.89 13.60
C PRO A 6 33.31 -10.01 12.76
N PRO A 7 34.37 -10.56 12.13
CA PRO A 7 35.33 -9.78 11.35
C PRO A 7 34.71 -8.93 10.25
N ALA A 8 33.61 -9.41 9.65
CA ALA A 8 32.86 -8.70 8.61
C ALA A 8 32.33 -7.33 9.08
N LEU A 9 32.06 -7.16 10.38
CA LEU A 9 31.49 -5.93 10.95
C LEU A 9 32.55 -4.93 11.41
N GLN A 10 33.80 -5.36 11.61
CA GLN A 10 34.85 -4.55 12.26
C GLN A 10 35.31 -3.35 11.40
N ASN A 11 35.13 -3.41 10.08
CA ASN A 11 35.59 -2.38 9.15
C ASN A 11 34.45 -1.46 8.65
N LEU A 12 33.22 -1.68 9.09
CA LEU A 12 32.10 -0.83 8.71
C LEU A 12 32.26 0.57 9.33
N GLN A 13 31.66 1.57 8.69
CA GLN A 13 31.63 2.98 9.12
C GLN A 13 30.18 3.49 9.09
N LEU A 14 29.32 2.77 9.79
CA LEU A 14 27.89 3.05 9.91
C LEU A 14 27.59 3.75 11.24
N PRO A 15 26.56 4.60 11.32
CA PRO A 15 26.10 5.21 12.57
C PRO A 15 25.30 4.19 13.40
N LEU A 16 25.91 3.03 13.68
CA LEU A 16 25.31 1.87 14.34
C LEU A 16 26.13 1.44 15.55
N ARG A 17 25.44 1.23 16.68
CA ARG A 17 25.95 0.49 17.83
C ARG A 17 25.29 -0.88 17.91
N LEU A 18 26.08 -1.91 18.20
CA LEU A 18 25.58 -3.22 18.62
C LEU A 18 25.75 -3.35 20.13
N ARG A 19 24.66 -3.65 20.85
CA ARG A 19 24.69 -4.04 22.27
C ARG A 19 24.32 -5.51 22.37
N LEU A 20 25.19 -6.34 22.92
CA LEU A 20 24.95 -7.78 23.06
C LEU A 20 24.24 -8.12 24.38
N TRP A 21 23.70 -9.34 24.46
CA TRP A 21 22.97 -9.87 25.63
C TRP A 21 23.82 -9.90 26.91
N ASP A 22 25.14 -9.90 26.77
CA ASP A 22 26.10 -9.89 27.88
C ASP A 22 26.59 -8.48 28.26
N GLY A 23 26.02 -7.44 27.63
CA GLY A 23 26.30 -6.03 27.92
C GLY A 23 27.48 -5.43 27.16
N HIS A 24 28.20 -6.20 26.33
CA HIS A 24 29.24 -5.62 25.48
C HIS A 24 28.65 -4.73 24.40
N GLU A 25 29.28 -3.58 24.18
CA GLU A 25 28.90 -2.63 23.13
C GLU A 25 30.00 -2.49 22.10
N PHE A 26 29.62 -2.48 20.82
CA PHE A 26 30.51 -2.27 19.68
C PHE A 26 29.94 -1.16 18.81
N ASN A 27 30.70 -0.08 18.61
CA ASN A 27 30.34 0.95 17.65
C ASN A 27 30.92 0.59 16.28
N LEU A 28 30.08 0.55 15.25
CA LEU A 28 30.47 0.25 13.86
C LEU A 28 30.76 1.55 13.09
N GLY A 29 31.05 2.63 13.80
CA GLY A 29 31.34 3.97 13.31
C GLY A 29 31.52 4.96 14.48
N PRO A 30 31.96 6.21 14.21
CA PRO A 30 32.33 7.15 15.26
C PRO A 30 31.14 7.72 16.06
N GLU A 31 29.97 7.88 15.44
CA GLU A 31 28.79 8.52 16.02
C GLU A 31 27.52 7.68 15.76
N PRO A 32 27.17 6.73 16.66
CA PRO A 32 26.00 5.89 16.45
C PRO A 32 24.71 6.68 16.68
N SER A 33 23.82 6.71 15.68
CA SER A 33 22.44 7.24 15.80
C SER A 33 21.42 6.14 16.09
N VAL A 34 21.77 4.87 15.82
CA VAL A 34 20.94 3.69 16.04
C VAL A 34 21.67 2.68 16.91
N THR A 35 20.96 2.01 17.81
CA THR A 35 21.46 0.84 18.53
C THR A 35 20.62 -0.39 18.23
N ILE A 36 21.26 -1.45 17.73
CA ILE A 36 20.67 -2.79 17.68
C ILE A 36 21.05 -3.51 18.98
N VAL A 37 20.06 -3.85 19.79
CA VAL A 37 20.25 -4.62 21.03
C VAL A 37 19.93 -6.08 20.74
N VAL A 38 20.96 -6.91 20.70
CA VAL A 38 20.85 -8.36 20.50
C VAL A 38 20.53 -9.02 21.84
N LYS A 39 19.30 -9.53 21.99
CA LYS A 39 18.86 -10.24 23.20
C LYS A 39 19.17 -11.74 23.13
N ASP A 40 19.12 -12.32 21.94
CA ASP A 40 19.37 -13.74 21.70
C ASP A 40 20.74 -13.95 21.02
N PRO A 41 21.67 -14.72 21.60
CA PRO A 41 22.98 -15.02 21.00
C PRO A 41 22.93 -15.61 19.59
N THR A 42 21.84 -16.31 19.24
CA THR A 42 21.67 -16.94 17.92
C THR A 42 21.59 -15.93 16.77
N VAL A 43 21.24 -14.67 17.06
CA VAL A 43 21.14 -13.60 16.05
C VAL A 43 22.53 -13.12 15.60
N VAL A 44 23.59 -13.30 16.40
CA VAL A 44 24.94 -12.80 16.03
C VAL A 44 25.45 -13.41 14.74
N SER A 45 25.23 -14.70 14.51
CA SER A 45 25.61 -15.33 13.25
C SER A 45 24.79 -14.83 12.07
N GLN A 46 23.58 -14.33 12.29
CA GLN A 46 22.76 -13.74 11.23
C GLN A 46 23.29 -12.34 10.85
N LEU A 47 23.90 -11.60 11.79
CA LEU A 47 24.50 -10.29 11.51
C LEU A 47 25.70 -10.33 10.55
N THR A 48 26.28 -11.50 10.25
CA THR A 48 27.30 -11.62 9.19
C THR A 48 26.71 -11.61 7.78
N HIS A 49 25.40 -11.84 7.66
CA HIS A 49 24.66 -11.77 6.41
C HIS A 49 23.24 -11.21 6.66
N PRO A 50 23.14 -9.94 7.07
CA PRO A 50 21.91 -9.37 7.60
C PRO A 50 20.96 -8.95 6.47
N THR A 51 20.18 -9.88 5.96
CA THR A 51 19.04 -9.54 5.10
C THR A 51 17.97 -8.80 5.91
N LEU A 52 17.16 -7.99 5.23
CA LEU A 52 16.13 -7.17 5.87
C LEU A 52 15.03 -8.02 6.50
N ASP A 53 14.71 -9.19 5.94
CA ASP A 53 13.75 -10.13 6.54
C ASP A 53 14.28 -10.75 7.83
N LEU A 54 15.55 -11.15 7.88
CA LEU A 54 16.15 -11.75 9.09
C LEU A 54 16.24 -10.73 10.23
N LEU A 55 16.65 -9.49 9.92
CA LEU A 55 16.65 -8.41 10.91
C LEU A 55 15.22 -8.10 11.40
N GLY A 56 14.26 -8.04 10.47
CA GLY A 56 12.86 -7.80 10.78
C GLY A 56 12.25 -8.91 11.63
N GLU A 57 12.48 -10.17 11.26
CA GLU A 57 12.03 -11.37 11.99
C GLU A 57 12.61 -11.38 13.41
N ALA A 58 13.92 -11.15 13.56
CA ALA A 58 14.53 -11.11 14.89
C ALA A 58 13.93 -10.01 15.77
N PHE A 59 13.57 -8.85 15.19
CA PHE A 59 12.88 -7.79 15.93
C PHE A 59 11.44 -8.17 16.29
N VAL A 60 10.68 -8.75 15.35
CA VAL A 60 9.29 -9.18 15.53
C VAL A 60 9.18 -10.28 16.59
N GLU A 61 10.12 -11.23 16.61
CA GLU A 61 10.20 -12.31 17.59
C GLU A 61 10.77 -11.87 18.96
N GLY A 62 11.17 -10.61 19.10
CA GLY A 62 11.73 -10.07 20.35
C GLY A 62 13.16 -10.56 20.67
N LYS A 63 13.85 -11.17 19.69
CA LYS A 63 15.26 -11.57 19.78
C LYS A 63 16.21 -10.38 19.62
N LEU A 64 15.69 -9.28 19.07
CA LEU A 64 16.40 -8.04 18.81
C LEU A 64 15.52 -6.84 19.20
N GLU A 65 16.12 -5.78 19.74
CA GLU A 65 15.48 -4.46 19.87
C GLU A 65 16.19 -3.41 19.03
N LEU A 66 15.42 -2.40 18.64
CA LEU A 66 15.88 -1.28 17.85
C LEU A 66 15.68 0.01 18.65
N GLU A 67 16.78 0.69 18.96
CA GLU A 67 16.78 2.00 19.63
C GLU A 67 17.21 3.08 18.62
N GLY A 68 16.43 4.15 18.49
CA GLY A 68 16.60 5.22 17.51
C GLY A 68 15.25 5.63 16.91
N SER A 69 15.22 6.65 16.04
CA SER A 69 14.00 6.88 15.25
C SER A 69 13.82 5.72 14.29
N ILE A 70 12.57 5.27 14.08
CA ILE A 70 12.31 4.12 13.22
C ILE A 70 12.78 4.37 11.77
N SER A 71 12.70 5.62 11.29
CA SER A 71 13.20 6.02 9.98
C SER A 71 14.72 5.86 9.85
N GLU A 72 15.49 6.29 10.86
CA GLU A 72 16.94 6.11 10.89
C GLU A 72 17.32 4.65 11.06
N VAL A 73 16.56 3.89 11.86
CA VAL A 73 16.73 2.44 12.00
C VAL A 73 16.64 1.75 10.65
N ILE A 74 15.58 2.02 9.86
CA ILE A 74 15.40 1.43 8.54
C ILE A 74 16.57 1.80 7.61
N ARG A 75 16.97 3.08 7.58
CA ARG A 75 18.09 3.55 6.75
C ARG A 75 19.39 2.83 7.11
N VAL A 76 19.72 2.73 8.39
CA VAL A 76 20.97 2.10 8.86
C VAL A 76 20.94 0.58 8.66
N CYS A 77 19.79 -0.07 8.81
CA CYS A 77 19.65 -1.51 8.53
C CYS A 77 19.79 -1.80 7.03
N ASP A 78 19.28 -0.93 6.15
CA ASP A 78 19.52 -1.06 4.71
C ASP A 78 21.01 -0.89 4.37
N GLU A 79 21.68 0.12 4.92
CA GLU A 79 23.12 0.33 4.72
C GLU A 79 23.96 -0.84 5.24
N LEU A 80 23.58 -1.41 6.39
CA LEU A 80 24.20 -2.62 6.94
C LEU A 80 24.00 -3.82 6.00
N SER A 81 22.77 -4.03 5.53
CA SER A 81 22.43 -5.12 4.61
C SER A 81 23.20 -4.98 3.31
N HIS A 82 23.19 -3.80 2.70
CA HIS A 82 23.89 -3.53 1.45
C HIS A 82 25.42 -3.68 1.56
N ALA A 83 26.01 -3.44 2.73
CA ALA A 83 27.44 -3.60 2.93
C ALA A 83 27.90 -5.08 3.03
N LEU A 84 26.98 -6.01 3.30
CA LEU A 84 27.29 -7.40 3.70
C LEU A 84 26.53 -8.48 2.93
N VAL A 85 25.50 -8.09 2.19
CA VAL A 85 24.64 -8.95 1.38
C VAL A 85 24.75 -8.45 -0.06
N ASP A 86 25.08 -9.36 -0.97
CA ASP A 86 25.09 -9.04 -2.40
C ASP A 86 23.68 -8.63 -2.84
N ASP A 87 23.59 -7.76 -3.84
CA ASP A 87 22.31 -7.41 -4.46
C ASP A 87 21.77 -8.63 -5.22
N ASP A 88 21.05 -9.51 -4.54
CA ASP A 88 20.15 -10.46 -5.18
C ASP A 88 18.87 -9.70 -5.58
N GLU A 89 18.62 -9.59 -6.89
CA GLU A 89 17.48 -8.86 -7.44
C GLU A 89 16.12 -9.53 -7.15
N GLY A 90 16.08 -10.60 -6.35
CA GLY A 90 14.89 -11.39 -6.11
C GLY A 90 14.59 -12.29 -7.31
N SER A 91 14.01 -13.46 -7.03
CA SER A 91 13.64 -14.40 -8.09
C SER A 91 12.35 -13.96 -8.79
N ARG A 92 12.16 -14.39 -10.05
CA ARG A 92 10.90 -14.14 -10.76
C ARG A 92 9.76 -14.84 -9.99
N PRO A 93 8.64 -14.16 -9.75
CA PRO A 93 7.58 -14.70 -8.91
C PRO A 93 6.94 -15.90 -9.60
N VAL A 94 6.62 -16.93 -8.80
CA VAL A 94 5.81 -18.05 -9.27
C VAL A 94 4.37 -17.56 -9.34
N ARG A 95 3.79 -17.56 -10.55
CA ARG A 95 2.41 -17.10 -10.77
C ARG A 95 1.45 -18.14 -10.23
N SER A 96 0.86 -17.86 -9.07
CA SER A 96 -0.19 -18.68 -8.48
C SER A 96 -1.57 -18.14 -8.87
N ILE A 97 -2.56 -19.03 -8.97
CA ILE A 97 -3.94 -18.61 -9.19
C ILE A 97 -4.53 -18.29 -7.82
N HIS A 98 -5.05 -17.07 -7.66
CA HIS A 98 -5.83 -16.70 -6.49
C HIS A 98 -7.29 -17.05 -6.71
N ASP A 99 -7.90 -17.70 -5.73
CA ASP A 99 -9.33 -17.96 -5.70
C ASP A 99 -10.06 -17.04 -4.70
N LYS A 100 -11.39 -17.00 -4.81
CA LYS A 100 -12.24 -16.14 -3.96
C LYS A 100 -12.04 -16.37 -2.46
N ALA A 101 -11.82 -17.62 -2.05
CA ALA A 101 -11.66 -17.96 -0.65
C ALA A 101 -10.28 -17.52 -0.13
N THR A 102 -9.22 -17.69 -0.92
CA THR A 102 -7.88 -17.22 -0.60
C THR A 102 -7.84 -15.69 -0.47
N ASP A 103 -8.41 -14.96 -1.43
CA ASP A 103 -8.44 -13.49 -1.41
C ASP A 103 -9.19 -12.96 -0.18
N ALA A 104 -10.37 -13.53 0.10
CA ALA A 104 -11.18 -13.14 1.25
C ALA A 104 -10.45 -13.42 2.58
N ALA A 105 -9.72 -14.53 2.68
CA ALA A 105 -8.94 -14.86 3.86
C ALA A 105 -7.74 -13.93 4.05
N ALA A 106 -7.02 -13.58 2.97
CA ALA A 106 -5.89 -12.65 3.02
C ALA A 106 -6.34 -11.24 3.42
N ILE A 107 -7.46 -10.76 2.85
CA ILE A 107 -8.09 -9.49 3.23
C ILE A 107 -8.52 -9.52 4.70
N SER A 108 -9.17 -10.60 5.17
CA SER A 108 -9.53 -10.73 6.58
C SER A 108 -8.29 -10.65 7.48
N TYR A 109 -7.27 -11.47 7.22
CA TYR A 109 -6.03 -11.47 8.01
C TYR A 109 -5.41 -10.07 8.10
N HIS A 110 -5.33 -9.35 6.99
CA HIS A 110 -4.75 -8.02 6.96
C HIS A 110 -5.57 -6.99 7.77
N TYR A 111 -6.90 -7.11 7.79
CA TYR A 111 -7.82 -6.22 8.52
C TYR A 111 -8.36 -6.82 9.83
N ASP A 112 -7.79 -7.91 10.35
CA ASP A 112 -8.20 -8.53 11.62
C ASP A 112 -7.87 -7.65 12.83
N LEU A 113 -7.10 -6.56 12.63
CA LEU A 113 -6.88 -5.53 13.64
C LEU A 113 -8.09 -4.59 13.73
N SER A 114 -8.44 -4.19 14.96
CA SER A 114 -9.60 -3.35 15.18
C SER A 114 -9.54 -2.01 14.45
N ASN A 115 -10.69 -1.48 14.02
CA ASN A 115 -10.80 -0.10 13.51
C ASN A 115 -10.15 0.93 14.45
N ALA A 116 -10.19 0.70 15.77
CA ALA A 116 -9.56 1.58 16.75
C ALA A 116 -8.03 1.65 16.61
N PHE A 117 -7.38 0.54 16.25
CA PHE A 117 -5.93 0.53 16.00
C PHE A 117 -5.58 1.37 14.77
N TYR A 118 -6.29 1.17 13.66
CA TYR A 118 -6.09 1.95 12.43
C TYR A 118 -6.35 3.44 12.65
N GLN A 119 -7.37 3.78 13.45
CA GLN A 119 -7.73 5.16 13.74
C GLN A 119 -6.64 5.93 14.50
N LEU A 120 -5.70 5.26 15.17
CA LEU A 120 -4.58 5.93 15.85
C LEU A 120 -3.65 6.65 14.88
N TRP A 121 -3.53 6.16 13.64
CA TRP A 121 -2.50 6.64 12.72
C TRP A 121 -2.98 6.95 11.30
N LEU A 122 -4.16 6.46 10.89
CA LEU A 122 -4.83 6.93 9.67
C LEU A 122 -5.36 8.37 9.82
N ASP A 123 -5.88 8.90 8.73
CA ASP A 123 -6.68 10.12 8.71
C ASP A 123 -8.11 9.89 9.23
N GLN A 124 -8.85 10.98 9.41
CA GLN A 124 -10.25 10.97 9.87
C GLN A 124 -11.19 10.09 9.03
N ASP A 125 -10.94 9.96 7.72
CA ASP A 125 -11.77 9.17 6.82
C ASP A 125 -11.36 7.69 6.77
N MET A 126 -10.37 7.29 7.57
CA MET A 126 -9.84 5.92 7.66
C MET A 126 -9.32 5.43 6.30
N VAL A 127 -8.59 6.27 5.56
CA VAL A 127 -8.14 5.95 4.20
C VAL A 127 -6.81 5.26 4.26
N TYR A 128 -6.83 3.94 4.10
CA TYR A 128 -5.62 3.13 4.04
C TYR A 128 -5.15 2.95 2.59
N SER A 129 -4.87 4.08 1.92
CA SER A 129 -4.27 4.16 0.60
C SER A 129 -3.43 5.44 0.46
N CYS A 130 -2.65 5.58 -0.60
CA CYS A 130 -1.86 6.78 -0.92
C CYS A 130 -2.70 8.07 -0.86
N GLY A 131 -2.21 9.09 -0.17
CA GLY A 131 -2.72 10.46 -0.24
C GLY A 131 -2.15 11.22 -1.44
N TYR A 132 -2.63 12.44 -1.67
CA TYR A 132 -2.15 13.34 -2.72
C TYR A 132 -1.74 14.66 -2.07
N PHE A 133 -0.58 15.19 -2.44
CA PHE A 133 0.07 16.32 -1.79
C PHE A 133 0.39 17.34 -2.86
N GLU A 134 -0.39 18.41 -2.96
CA GLU A 134 -0.23 19.41 -4.02
C GLU A 134 1.09 20.17 -3.89
N THR A 135 1.48 20.49 -2.66
CA THR A 135 2.67 21.25 -2.33
C THR A 135 3.70 20.43 -1.54
N GLY A 136 3.33 19.23 -1.07
CA GLY A 136 3.92 18.68 0.16
C GLY A 136 3.44 19.56 1.32
N SER A 137 3.81 19.42 2.58
CA SER A 137 3.29 20.25 3.69
C SER A 137 1.81 20.09 4.07
N GLU A 138 0.94 19.53 3.22
CA GLU A 138 -0.40 19.16 3.67
C GLU A 138 -0.35 18.16 4.83
N SER A 139 -1.34 18.22 5.73
CA SER A 139 -1.56 17.13 6.69
C SER A 139 -2.07 15.89 5.95
N ILE A 140 -1.93 14.71 6.57
CA ILE A 140 -2.48 13.48 5.99
C ILE A 140 -4.00 13.56 5.77
N ASP A 141 -4.75 14.22 6.67
CA ASP A 141 -6.20 14.41 6.52
C ASP A 141 -6.54 15.23 5.27
N GLN A 142 -5.80 16.33 5.05
CA GLN A 142 -5.97 17.15 3.85
C GLN A 142 -5.53 16.39 2.59
N ALA A 143 -4.40 15.68 2.65
CA ALA A 143 -3.87 14.93 1.53
C ALA A 143 -4.80 13.80 1.05
N GLN A 144 -5.57 13.18 1.96
CA GLN A 144 -6.57 12.17 1.59
C GLN A 144 -7.80 12.80 0.93
N GLN A 145 -8.25 13.95 1.42
CA GLN A 145 -9.32 14.73 0.78
C GLN A 145 -8.90 15.21 -0.62
N ASP A 146 -7.66 15.68 -0.77
CA ASP A 146 -7.11 16.09 -2.06
C ASP A 146 -6.97 14.90 -3.02
N LYS A 147 -6.60 13.72 -2.51
CA LYS A 147 -6.62 12.48 -3.31
C LYS A 147 -8.01 12.13 -3.81
N PHE A 148 -9.05 12.25 -2.96
CA PHE A 148 -10.43 12.01 -3.40
C PHE A 148 -10.84 12.98 -4.51
N ARG A 149 -10.54 14.27 -4.33
CA ARG A 149 -10.81 15.31 -5.34
C ARG A 149 -10.08 15.02 -6.65
N HIS A 150 -8.80 14.66 -6.58
CA HIS A 150 -7.98 14.35 -7.74
C HIS A 150 -8.53 13.16 -8.54
N LEU A 151 -8.92 12.07 -7.86
CA LEU A 151 -9.58 10.92 -8.50
C LEU A 151 -10.90 11.33 -9.18
N CYS A 152 -11.76 12.07 -8.49
CA CYS A 152 -13.06 12.49 -9.02
C CYS A 152 -12.91 13.43 -10.23
N ARG A 153 -11.93 14.34 -10.20
CA ARG A 153 -11.58 15.22 -11.33
C ARG A 153 -11.06 14.43 -12.52
N LYS A 154 -10.17 13.45 -12.31
CA LYS A 154 -9.68 12.56 -13.37
C LYS A 154 -10.79 11.75 -14.03
N LEU A 155 -11.74 11.30 -13.24
CA LEU A 155 -12.95 10.63 -13.73
C LEU A 155 -13.98 11.60 -14.34
N ARG A 156 -13.75 12.91 -14.23
CA ARG A 156 -14.62 13.97 -14.76
C ARG A 156 -16.08 13.79 -14.33
N LEU A 157 -16.28 13.39 -13.07
CA LEU A 157 -17.60 13.09 -12.53
C LEU A 157 -18.57 14.26 -12.76
N GLN A 158 -19.75 13.95 -13.28
CA GLN A 158 -20.85 14.89 -13.44
C GLN A 158 -22.00 14.56 -12.48
N PRO A 159 -22.72 15.57 -11.94
CA PRO A 159 -23.88 15.32 -11.09
C PRO A 159 -24.90 14.38 -11.74
N GLY A 160 -25.36 13.39 -10.98
CA GLY A 160 -26.32 12.38 -11.43
C GLY A 160 -25.71 11.14 -12.09
N GLU A 161 -24.41 11.15 -12.42
CA GLU A 161 -23.72 9.94 -12.90
C GLU A 161 -23.67 8.84 -11.84
N TYR A 162 -23.47 7.60 -12.28
CA TYR A 162 -23.34 6.42 -11.44
C TYR A 162 -21.91 5.89 -11.42
N LEU A 163 -21.26 6.00 -10.27
CA LEU A 163 -19.88 5.57 -10.02
C LEU A 163 -19.85 4.19 -9.36
N LEU A 164 -19.00 3.29 -9.86
CA LEU A 164 -18.59 2.07 -9.15
C LEU A 164 -17.27 2.32 -8.41
N ASP A 165 -17.22 2.03 -7.11
CA ASP A 165 -16.02 2.04 -6.27
C ASP A 165 -15.64 0.61 -5.85
N VAL A 166 -14.66 0.03 -6.57
CA VAL A 166 -14.16 -1.34 -6.34
C VAL A 166 -13.13 -1.31 -5.22
N GLY A 167 -13.42 -1.97 -4.11
CA GLY A 167 -12.57 -1.89 -2.92
C GLY A 167 -12.83 -0.62 -2.13
N CYS A 168 -14.09 -0.30 -1.84
CA CYS A 168 -14.50 0.98 -1.27
C CYS A 168 -13.98 1.25 0.16
N GLY A 169 -13.34 0.27 0.81
CA GLY A 169 -12.81 0.37 2.16
C GLY A 169 -13.86 0.85 3.16
N TRP A 170 -13.50 1.81 4.01
CA TRP A 170 -14.42 2.48 4.95
C TRP A 170 -15.33 3.55 4.30
N GLY A 171 -15.46 3.54 2.96
CA GLY A 171 -16.41 4.37 2.22
C GLY A 171 -16.02 5.84 2.08
N GLY A 172 -14.76 6.21 2.36
CA GLY A 172 -14.30 7.60 2.28
C GLY A 172 -14.47 8.23 0.89
N LEU A 173 -14.03 7.53 -0.16
CA LEU A 173 -14.17 8.01 -1.54
C LEU A 173 -15.64 8.06 -1.96
N ALA A 174 -16.42 7.02 -1.66
CA ALA A 174 -17.84 6.97 -1.97
C ALA A 174 -18.63 8.14 -1.35
N ARG A 175 -18.43 8.40 -0.05
CA ARG A 175 -19.04 9.56 0.64
C ARG A 175 -18.62 10.88 0.00
N PHE A 176 -17.32 11.06 -0.25
CA PHE A 176 -16.78 12.27 -0.84
C PHE A 176 -17.35 12.53 -2.24
N ALA A 177 -17.35 11.52 -3.12
CA ALA A 177 -17.87 11.66 -4.49
C ALA A 177 -19.36 12.00 -4.50
N ALA A 178 -20.17 11.32 -3.68
CA ALA A 178 -21.60 11.63 -3.57
C ALA A 178 -21.84 13.07 -3.09
N ARG A 179 -21.16 13.49 -2.02
CA ARG A 179 -21.35 14.81 -1.41
C ARG A 179 -20.85 15.96 -2.30
N GLU A 180 -19.65 15.84 -2.87
CA GLU A 180 -18.96 16.94 -3.55
C GLU A 180 -19.24 16.98 -5.06
N PHE A 181 -19.53 15.84 -5.69
CA PHE A 181 -19.77 15.74 -7.13
C PHE A 181 -21.22 15.37 -7.47
N GLY A 182 -22.07 15.08 -6.48
CA GLY A 182 -23.50 14.80 -6.68
C GLY A 182 -23.76 13.52 -7.48
N VAL A 183 -22.84 12.56 -7.43
CA VAL A 183 -22.98 11.26 -8.10
C VAL A 183 -23.67 10.23 -7.20
N LYS A 184 -24.28 9.22 -7.82
CA LYS A 184 -24.62 7.98 -7.12
C LYS A 184 -23.39 7.09 -7.06
N VAL A 185 -23.17 6.40 -5.95
CA VAL A 185 -22.03 5.50 -5.78
C VAL A 185 -22.52 4.11 -5.40
N PHE A 186 -22.01 3.11 -6.11
CA PHE A 186 -22.06 1.71 -5.72
C PHE A 186 -20.67 1.27 -5.27
N GLY A 187 -20.48 1.02 -3.98
CA GLY A 187 -19.20 0.59 -3.42
C GLY A 187 -19.23 -0.88 -3.04
N ILE A 188 -18.14 -1.59 -3.30
CA ILE A 188 -17.99 -2.99 -2.89
C ILE A 188 -16.73 -3.23 -2.07
N THR A 189 -16.83 -4.08 -1.05
CA THR A 189 -15.69 -4.56 -0.26
C THR A 189 -15.90 -6.03 0.13
N LEU A 190 -14.83 -6.73 0.50
CA LEU A 190 -14.88 -8.07 1.09
C LEU A 190 -14.75 -8.06 2.62
N SER A 191 -14.47 -6.90 3.25
CA SER A 191 -14.41 -6.76 4.71
C SER A 191 -15.75 -6.35 5.29
N LYS A 192 -16.27 -7.14 6.24
CA LYS A 192 -17.55 -6.85 6.92
C LYS A 192 -17.42 -5.67 7.88
N GLU A 193 -16.25 -5.51 8.46
CA GLU A 193 -15.87 -4.55 9.49
C GLU A 193 -15.69 -3.17 8.87
N GLN A 194 -15.04 -3.11 7.68
CA GLN A 194 -15.03 -1.91 6.85
C GLN A 194 -16.45 -1.53 6.44
N LEU A 195 -17.22 -2.48 5.91
CA LEU A 195 -18.58 -2.23 5.43
C LEU A 195 -19.52 -1.71 6.54
N ALA A 196 -19.42 -2.28 7.74
CA ALA A 196 -20.23 -1.88 8.88
C ALA A 196 -19.98 -0.41 9.25
N LEU A 197 -18.72 -0.02 9.43
CA LEU A 197 -18.36 1.36 9.75
C LEU A 197 -18.63 2.31 8.57
N ALA A 198 -18.44 1.86 7.33
CA ALA A 198 -18.74 2.65 6.14
C ALA A 198 -20.23 3.00 6.06
N ARG A 199 -21.12 2.02 6.29
CA ARG A 199 -22.58 2.25 6.31
C ARG A 199 -23.02 3.15 7.45
N GLU A 200 -22.41 3.01 8.63
CA GLU A 200 -22.65 3.93 9.76
C GLU A 200 -22.30 5.38 9.36
N ARG A 201 -21.13 5.59 8.74
CA ARG A 201 -20.69 6.92 8.29
C ARG A 201 -21.55 7.49 7.17
N VAL A 202 -21.97 6.65 6.20
CA VAL A 202 -22.92 7.05 5.16
C VAL A 202 -24.22 7.55 5.78
N SER A 203 -24.74 6.84 6.78
CA SER A 203 -25.98 7.23 7.46
C SER A 203 -25.83 8.47 8.33
N ALA A 204 -24.71 8.60 9.04
CA ALA A 204 -24.40 9.79 9.83
C ALA A 204 -24.32 11.07 8.99
N GLU A 205 -23.98 10.95 7.70
CA GLU A 205 -23.94 12.06 6.75
C GLU A 205 -25.22 12.24 5.92
N GLY A 206 -26.23 11.37 6.10
CA GLY A 206 -27.49 11.44 5.34
C GLY A 206 -27.33 11.13 3.85
N LEU A 207 -26.39 10.25 3.49
CA LEU A 207 -26.04 9.92 2.10
C LEU A 207 -26.65 8.60 1.61
N GLU A 208 -27.60 8.00 2.34
CA GLU A 208 -28.17 6.68 2.03
C GLU A 208 -28.88 6.63 0.67
N ASP A 209 -29.43 7.74 0.20
CA ASP A 209 -30.10 7.83 -1.11
C ASP A 209 -29.10 7.89 -2.28
N GLN A 210 -27.83 8.15 -2.01
CA GLN A 210 -26.77 8.33 -3.02
C GLN A 210 -25.72 7.23 -2.98
N VAL A 211 -25.47 6.63 -1.82
CA VAL A 211 -24.38 5.66 -1.62
C VAL A 211 -24.94 4.30 -1.19
N ASP A 212 -24.81 3.30 -2.06
CA ASP A 212 -25.07 1.89 -1.76
C ASP A 212 -23.75 1.14 -1.63
N LEU A 213 -23.50 0.55 -0.45
CA LEU A 213 -22.29 -0.23 -0.16
C LEU A 213 -22.64 -1.68 0.07
N GLN A 214 -21.95 -2.61 -0.58
CA GLN A 214 -22.22 -4.04 -0.50
C GLN A 214 -20.99 -4.90 -0.16
N LEU A 215 -21.25 -6.01 0.52
CA LEU A 215 -20.27 -7.09 0.69
C LEU A 215 -20.33 -7.95 -0.58
N LEU A 216 -19.48 -7.64 -1.55
CA LEU A 216 -19.53 -8.25 -2.88
C LEU A 216 -18.13 -8.41 -3.45
N ASP A 217 -17.85 -9.59 -4.01
CA ASP A 217 -16.63 -9.83 -4.78
C ASP A 217 -16.76 -9.15 -6.15
N TYR A 218 -15.71 -8.45 -6.58
CA TYR A 218 -15.72 -7.75 -7.87
C TYR A 218 -16.02 -8.71 -9.03
N ARG A 219 -15.62 -9.99 -8.94
CA ARG A 219 -15.88 -11.02 -9.97
C ARG A 219 -17.36 -11.31 -10.17
N ASP A 220 -18.21 -10.91 -9.23
CA ASP A 220 -19.68 -11.07 -9.29
C ASP A 220 -20.40 -9.76 -9.68
N LEU A 221 -19.67 -8.72 -10.07
CA LEU A 221 -20.25 -7.47 -10.55
C LEU A 221 -21.12 -7.69 -11.80
N PRO A 222 -22.25 -6.98 -11.91
CA PRO A 222 -23.02 -6.94 -13.16
C PRO A 222 -22.17 -6.53 -14.36
N GLN A 223 -22.28 -7.29 -15.45
CA GLN A 223 -21.54 -7.07 -16.69
C GLN A 223 -22.45 -6.44 -17.77
N ASP A 224 -23.17 -5.38 -17.40
CA ASP A 224 -24.20 -4.74 -18.23
C ASP A 224 -23.90 -3.28 -18.56
N GLY A 225 -22.69 -2.79 -18.28
CA GLY A 225 -22.27 -1.44 -18.63
C GLY A 225 -23.08 -0.35 -17.93
N ARG A 226 -23.62 -0.58 -16.73
CA ARG A 226 -24.51 0.37 -16.05
C ARG A 226 -23.80 1.56 -15.40
N PHE A 227 -22.48 1.49 -15.22
CA PHE A 227 -21.73 2.52 -14.52
C PHE A 227 -21.16 3.53 -15.52
N ASP A 228 -21.37 4.82 -15.26
CA ASP A 228 -20.78 5.91 -16.03
C ASP A 228 -19.26 5.93 -15.90
N LYS A 229 -18.78 5.58 -14.70
CA LYS A 229 -17.38 5.67 -14.27
C LYS A 229 -17.08 4.53 -13.29
N VAL A 230 -15.85 4.04 -13.32
CA VAL A 230 -15.35 3.01 -12.41
C VAL A 230 -14.06 3.49 -11.77
N VAL A 231 -13.93 3.33 -10.45
CA VAL A 231 -12.70 3.57 -9.72
C VAL A 231 -12.32 2.34 -8.92
N SER A 232 -11.03 2.04 -8.88
CA SER A 232 -10.48 0.92 -8.11
C SER A 232 -9.16 1.37 -7.48
N VAL A 233 -9.12 1.39 -6.15
CA VAL A 233 -7.99 1.91 -5.36
C VAL A 233 -7.44 0.80 -4.47
N GLY A 234 -6.17 0.45 -4.64
CA GLY A 234 -5.48 -0.52 -3.77
C GLY A 234 -6.02 -1.96 -3.88
N MET A 235 -6.61 -2.31 -5.03
CA MET A 235 -7.24 -3.61 -5.24
C MET A 235 -6.36 -4.59 -6.02
N PHE A 236 -5.68 -4.13 -7.08
CA PHE A 236 -5.04 -5.05 -8.01
C PHE A 236 -3.77 -5.70 -7.46
N GLU A 237 -3.20 -5.14 -6.38
CA GLU A 237 -2.16 -5.75 -5.56
C GLU A 237 -2.60 -7.10 -4.94
N HIS A 238 -3.91 -7.27 -4.78
CA HIS A 238 -4.54 -8.48 -4.22
C HIS A 238 -5.18 -9.39 -5.28
N VAL A 239 -5.17 -8.99 -6.56
CA VAL A 239 -5.76 -9.80 -7.65
C VAL A 239 -4.83 -10.95 -8.03
N GLY A 240 -3.51 -10.74 -7.93
CA GLY A 240 -2.49 -11.67 -8.40
C GLY A 240 -2.27 -11.61 -9.92
N HIS A 241 -1.03 -11.88 -10.36
CA HIS A 241 -0.63 -11.78 -11.75
C HIS A 241 -1.48 -12.63 -12.70
N ALA A 242 -1.94 -13.80 -12.24
CA ALA A 242 -2.72 -14.73 -13.06
C ALA A 242 -4.14 -14.21 -13.38
N ASN A 243 -4.70 -13.33 -12.54
CA ASN A 243 -6.08 -12.87 -12.65
C ASN A 243 -6.22 -11.45 -13.22
N LEU A 244 -5.12 -10.76 -13.56
CA LEU A 244 -5.15 -9.38 -14.05
C LEU A 244 -6.02 -9.21 -15.30
N ALA A 245 -5.98 -10.16 -16.23
CA ALA A 245 -6.82 -10.15 -17.42
C ALA A 245 -8.31 -10.21 -17.07
N GLN A 246 -8.71 -11.12 -16.16
CA GLN A 246 -10.08 -11.23 -15.68
C GLN A 246 -10.52 -9.96 -14.93
N TYR A 247 -9.63 -9.37 -14.13
CA TYR A 247 -9.90 -8.11 -13.45
C TYR A 247 -10.19 -6.98 -14.45
N CYS A 248 -9.34 -6.78 -15.46
CA CYS A 248 -9.57 -5.77 -16.50
C CYS A 248 -10.88 -6.04 -17.26
N GLN A 249 -11.18 -7.31 -17.57
CA GLN A 249 -12.40 -7.72 -18.27
C GLN A 249 -13.66 -7.38 -17.46
N THR A 250 -13.62 -7.60 -16.14
CA THR A 250 -14.72 -7.25 -15.23
C THR A 250 -14.95 -5.74 -15.18
N LEU A 251 -13.90 -4.93 -15.14
CA LEU A 251 -14.04 -3.46 -15.17
C LEU A 251 -14.61 -2.98 -16.52
N PHE A 252 -14.14 -3.57 -17.62
CA PHE A 252 -14.65 -3.29 -18.97
C PHE A 252 -16.14 -3.61 -19.11
N GLY A 253 -16.61 -4.73 -18.56
CA GLY A 253 -18.02 -5.12 -18.64
C GLY A 253 -18.93 -4.32 -17.70
N ALA A 254 -18.40 -3.78 -16.61
CA ALA A 254 -19.15 -2.94 -15.67
C ALA A 254 -19.36 -1.50 -16.19
N VAL A 255 -18.36 -0.93 -16.88
CA VAL A 255 -18.40 0.45 -17.38
C VAL A 255 -19.16 0.56 -18.72
N ARG A 256 -19.93 1.64 -18.88
CA ARG A 256 -20.60 1.96 -20.16
C ARG A 256 -19.62 2.37 -21.25
N GLU A 257 -20.05 2.32 -22.50
CA GLU A 257 -19.33 2.96 -23.62
C GLU A 257 -19.21 4.48 -23.40
N GLY A 258 -18.04 5.03 -23.72
CA GLY A 258 -17.61 6.39 -23.38
C GLY A 258 -17.29 6.61 -21.90
N GLY A 259 -17.46 5.60 -21.04
CA GLY A 259 -17.17 5.68 -19.62
C GLY A 259 -15.67 5.57 -19.31
N LEU A 260 -15.28 6.07 -18.13
CA LEU A 260 -13.88 6.08 -17.68
C LEU A 260 -13.65 5.07 -16.55
N VAL A 261 -12.46 4.48 -16.55
CA VAL A 261 -11.99 3.53 -15.56
C VAL A 261 -10.68 4.06 -14.97
N MET A 262 -10.64 4.22 -13.65
CA MET A 262 -9.46 4.60 -12.90
C MET A 262 -8.94 3.40 -12.11
N ASN A 263 -7.74 2.94 -12.45
CA ASN A 263 -7.01 1.96 -11.68
C ASN A 263 -5.85 2.64 -10.93
N HIS A 264 -5.88 2.62 -9.60
CA HIS A 264 -4.91 3.27 -8.74
C HIS A 264 -4.29 2.28 -7.76
N GLY A 265 -2.98 2.10 -7.79
CA GLY A 265 -2.31 1.18 -6.87
C GLY A 265 -0.81 1.02 -7.09
N ILE A 266 -0.20 0.28 -6.19
CA ILE A 266 1.23 0.03 -6.09
C ILE A 266 1.67 -0.85 -7.26
N THR A 267 2.82 -0.53 -7.82
CA THR A 267 3.39 -1.27 -8.96
C THR A 267 4.84 -1.63 -8.69
N ALA A 268 5.25 -2.82 -9.15
CA ALA A 268 6.64 -3.23 -9.07
C ALA A 268 7.55 -2.32 -9.89
N LYS A 269 8.83 -2.27 -9.50
CA LYS A 269 9.89 -1.58 -10.25
C LYS A 269 10.29 -2.33 -11.52
N HIS A 270 10.31 -3.66 -11.47
CA HIS A 270 10.77 -4.50 -12.56
C HIS A 270 9.59 -5.07 -13.36
N THR A 271 9.74 -5.15 -14.68
CA THR A 271 8.67 -5.57 -15.61
C THR A 271 8.23 -7.02 -15.45
N ASP A 272 9.03 -7.86 -14.81
CA ASP A 272 8.68 -9.24 -14.48
C ASP A 272 7.99 -9.41 -13.13
N GLY A 273 7.77 -8.32 -12.39
CA GLY A 273 7.06 -8.33 -11.10
C GLY A 273 7.85 -8.92 -9.95
N ARG A 274 9.17 -9.12 -10.10
CA ARG A 274 9.99 -9.68 -9.00
C ARG A 274 9.90 -8.81 -7.74
N PRO A 275 9.86 -9.42 -6.54
CA PRO A 275 9.82 -8.69 -5.27
C PRO A 275 11.04 -7.79 -5.05
N VAL A 276 10.95 -6.95 -4.04
CA VAL A 276 12.10 -6.14 -3.59
C VAL A 276 13.16 -7.07 -2.97
N GLY A 277 14.40 -6.94 -3.41
CA GLY A 277 15.53 -7.78 -2.97
C GLY A 277 15.97 -7.59 -1.53
N ARG A 278 17.08 -8.27 -1.17
CA ARG A 278 17.67 -8.32 0.19
C ARG A 278 16.69 -8.70 1.31
N GLY A 279 15.65 -9.46 0.99
CA GLY A 279 14.63 -9.94 1.94
C GLY A 279 13.50 -8.94 2.22
N ALA A 280 13.52 -7.72 1.68
CA ALA A 280 12.44 -6.76 1.95
C ALA A 280 11.07 -7.27 1.46
N GLY A 281 11.03 -7.87 0.26
CA GLY A 281 9.82 -8.52 -0.26
C GLY A 281 9.37 -9.70 0.59
N ASP A 282 10.31 -10.53 1.04
CA ASP A 282 10.03 -11.73 1.85
C ASP A 282 9.42 -11.36 3.21
N PHE A 283 9.86 -10.27 3.83
CA PHE A 283 9.26 -9.75 5.06
C PHE A 283 7.79 -9.34 4.84
N ILE A 284 7.51 -8.63 3.74
CA ILE A 284 6.16 -8.19 3.40
C ILE A 284 5.23 -9.38 3.15
N GLU A 285 5.68 -10.35 2.37
CA GLU A 285 4.92 -11.58 2.08
C GLU A 285 4.62 -12.37 3.36
N ARG A 286 5.61 -12.51 4.26
CA ARG A 286 5.47 -13.30 5.48
C ARG A 286 4.58 -12.64 6.54
N TYR A 287 4.71 -11.33 6.75
CA TYR A 287 4.14 -10.67 7.92
C TYR A 287 2.98 -9.70 7.62
N VAL A 288 2.92 -9.12 6.43
CA VAL A 288 2.02 -7.98 6.15
C VAL A 288 0.96 -8.33 5.11
N PHE A 289 1.38 -8.78 3.93
CA PHE A 289 0.49 -9.10 2.81
C PHE A 289 0.80 -10.49 2.27
N PRO A 290 0.36 -11.56 2.96
CA PRO A 290 0.43 -12.91 2.41
C PRO A 290 -0.28 -12.98 1.07
N ASN A 291 0.41 -13.50 0.05
CA ASN A 291 -0.04 -13.58 -1.33
C ASN A 291 -0.24 -12.22 -2.05
N GLY A 292 0.23 -11.10 -1.48
CA GLY A 292 0.25 -9.83 -2.21
C GLY A 292 1.23 -9.88 -3.39
N GLU A 293 0.77 -9.54 -4.59
CA GLU A 293 1.60 -9.52 -5.80
C GLU A 293 1.55 -8.13 -6.44
N LEU A 294 2.71 -7.53 -6.69
CA LEU A 294 2.80 -6.20 -7.29
C LEU A 294 3.05 -6.29 -8.80
N PRO A 295 2.06 -6.04 -9.68
CA PRO A 295 2.34 -5.95 -11.09
C PRO A 295 3.03 -4.65 -11.47
N HIS A 296 3.92 -4.74 -12.45
CA HIS A 296 4.53 -3.58 -13.08
C HIS A 296 3.50 -2.82 -13.93
N LEU A 297 3.69 -1.50 -14.06
CA LEU A 297 2.86 -0.63 -14.91
C LEU A 297 2.64 -1.20 -16.32
N ALA A 298 3.69 -1.65 -16.99
CA ALA A 298 3.61 -2.23 -18.33
C ALA A 298 2.72 -3.49 -18.42
N MET A 299 2.67 -4.31 -17.36
CA MET A 299 1.76 -5.46 -17.32
C MET A 299 0.32 -4.98 -17.23
N MET A 300 0.03 -4.04 -16.34
CA MET A 300 -1.32 -3.51 -16.19
C MET A 300 -1.81 -2.79 -17.45
N VAL A 301 -0.97 -1.94 -18.06
CA VAL A 301 -1.30 -1.26 -19.32
C VAL A 301 -1.60 -2.26 -20.43
N LYS A 302 -0.79 -3.33 -20.55
CA LYS A 302 -1.06 -4.41 -21.49
C LYS A 302 -2.44 -5.02 -21.25
N GLU A 303 -2.74 -5.47 -20.03
CA GLU A 303 -4.02 -6.14 -19.76
C GLU A 303 -5.24 -5.22 -19.94
N ILE A 304 -5.11 -3.92 -19.64
CA ILE A 304 -6.14 -2.91 -19.94
C ILE A 304 -6.37 -2.81 -21.46
N SER A 305 -5.31 -2.73 -22.25
CA SER A 305 -5.41 -2.65 -23.71
C SER A 305 -5.97 -3.91 -24.35
N GLU A 306 -5.59 -5.10 -23.86
CA GLU A 306 -6.06 -6.39 -24.41
C GLU A 306 -7.58 -6.58 -24.26
N VAL A 307 -8.20 -6.02 -23.22
CA VAL A 307 -9.66 -6.06 -23.04
C VAL A 307 -10.41 -4.98 -23.82
N GLY A 308 -9.70 -4.10 -24.53
CA GLY A 308 -10.28 -3.04 -25.34
C GLY A 308 -10.53 -1.71 -24.61
N LEU A 309 -9.99 -1.53 -23.39
CA LEU A 309 -9.92 -0.20 -22.77
C LEU A 309 -8.71 0.57 -23.34
N GLU A 310 -8.90 1.83 -23.66
CA GLU A 310 -7.83 2.71 -24.14
C GLU A 310 -7.23 3.49 -22.97
N VAL A 311 -5.93 3.36 -22.73
CA VAL A 311 -5.21 4.12 -21.70
C VAL A 311 -4.99 5.56 -22.18
N VAL A 312 -5.52 6.52 -21.42
CA VAL A 312 -5.55 7.95 -21.80
C VAL A 312 -4.71 8.84 -20.86
N ASP A 313 -4.39 8.38 -19.66
CA ASP A 313 -3.47 9.05 -18.73
C ASP A 313 -2.78 8.04 -17.81
N VAL A 314 -1.51 8.31 -17.50
CA VAL A 314 -0.77 7.60 -16.45
C VAL A 314 -0.01 8.63 -15.62
N GLU A 315 -0.23 8.63 -14.31
CA GLU A 315 0.47 9.50 -13.37
C GLU A 315 1.14 8.67 -12.28
N SER A 316 2.42 8.97 -12.02
CA SER A 316 3.16 8.35 -10.93
C SER A 316 3.01 9.21 -9.67
N LEU A 317 2.60 8.59 -8.56
CA LEU A 317 2.50 9.27 -7.26
C LEU A 317 3.45 8.64 -6.23
N ARG A 318 4.57 8.05 -6.67
CA ARG A 318 5.53 7.34 -5.82
C ARG A 318 5.94 8.14 -4.57
N LEU A 319 6.30 9.41 -4.73
CA LEU A 319 6.74 10.25 -3.62
C LEU A 319 5.59 10.70 -2.70
N HIS A 320 4.36 10.71 -3.20
CA HIS A 320 3.19 10.96 -2.36
C HIS A 320 2.98 9.78 -1.41
N TYR A 321 3.14 8.53 -1.88
CA TYR A 321 3.02 7.37 -1.00
C TYR A 321 4.13 7.33 0.05
N ALA A 322 5.37 7.67 -0.32
CA ALA A 322 6.45 7.83 0.67
C ALA A 322 6.02 8.75 1.81
N ARG A 323 5.50 9.94 1.46
CA ARG A 323 5.01 10.93 2.42
C ARG A 323 3.78 10.49 3.23
N THR A 324 2.85 9.78 2.59
CA THR A 324 1.70 9.16 3.27
C THR A 324 2.17 8.20 4.36
N LEU A 325 3.11 7.32 4.03
CA LEU A 325 3.65 6.33 4.96
C LEU A 325 4.52 6.97 6.05
N ASP A 326 5.24 8.06 5.74
CA ASP A 326 5.93 8.86 6.76
C ASP A 326 4.93 9.38 7.79
N HIS A 327 3.82 10.00 7.37
CA HIS A 327 2.78 10.47 8.29
C HIS A 327 2.17 9.34 9.13
N TRP A 328 1.89 8.18 8.52
CA TRP A 328 1.35 7.02 9.25
C TRP A 328 2.37 6.46 10.25
N SER A 329 3.63 6.36 9.84
CA SER A 329 4.71 5.89 10.71
C SER A 329 4.92 6.84 11.89
N GLU A 330 4.98 8.15 11.65
CA GLU A 330 5.11 9.17 12.71
C GLU A 330 3.94 9.10 13.69
N ARG A 331 2.69 9.06 13.19
CA ARG A 331 1.51 8.97 14.06
C ARG A 331 1.48 7.67 14.87
N LEU A 332 1.92 6.54 14.31
CA LEU A 332 2.00 5.29 15.06
C LEU A 332 3.09 5.36 16.15
N GLU A 333 4.28 5.88 15.83
CA GLU A 333 5.37 6.05 16.79
C GLU A 333 4.98 7.00 17.94
N ASP A 334 4.23 8.07 17.65
CA ASP A 334 3.70 8.99 18.66
C ASP A 334 2.62 8.36 19.57
N ASN A 335 2.04 7.23 19.16
CA ASN A 335 0.93 6.56 19.85
C ASN A 335 1.24 5.13 20.30
N LEU A 336 2.51 4.73 20.39
CA LEU A 336 2.90 3.35 20.72
C LEU A 336 2.31 2.83 22.04
N GLU A 337 2.21 3.66 23.07
CA GLU A 337 1.63 3.25 24.36
C GLU A 337 0.13 2.92 24.25
N ALA A 338 -0.60 3.64 23.41
CA ALA A 338 -2.01 3.36 23.15
C ALA A 338 -2.14 2.12 22.26
N ALA A 339 -1.33 2.04 21.20
CA ALA A 339 -1.32 0.91 20.27
C ALA A 339 -0.99 -0.42 20.97
N ALA A 340 -0.02 -0.44 21.89
CA ALA A 340 0.37 -1.63 22.66
C ALA A 340 -0.73 -2.19 23.56
N LYS A 341 -1.77 -1.40 23.86
CA LYS A 341 -2.95 -1.85 24.62
C LYS A 341 -4.04 -2.43 23.71
N MET A 342 -3.96 -2.20 22.40
CA MET A 342 -4.97 -2.59 21.41
C MET A 342 -4.59 -3.85 20.64
N VAL A 343 -3.30 -4.09 20.42
CA VAL A 343 -2.81 -5.20 19.59
C VAL A 343 -1.70 -5.98 20.30
N PRO A 344 -1.50 -7.27 19.97
CA PRO A 344 -0.36 -8.03 20.48
C PRO A 344 0.97 -7.36 20.13
N GLU A 345 1.98 -7.52 21.00
CA GLU A 345 3.31 -6.91 20.82
C GLU A 345 3.94 -7.25 19.46
N GLN A 346 3.82 -8.52 19.03
CA GLN A 346 4.32 -8.97 17.74
C GLN A 346 3.69 -8.19 16.58
N ALA A 347 2.37 -7.97 16.62
CA ALA A 347 1.66 -7.19 15.60
C ALA A 347 2.14 -5.74 15.60
N LEU A 348 2.30 -5.11 16.77
CA LEU A 348 2.83 -3.75 16.86
C LEU A 348 4.22 -3.64 16.24
N ARG A 349 5.12 -4.59 16.55
CA ARG A 349 6.48 -4.64 15.98
C ARG A 349 6.46 -4.75 14.45
N ILE A 350 5.58 -5.60 13.90
CA ILE A 350 5.40 -5.73 12.45
C ILE A 350 5.00 -4.38 11.84
N TRP A 351 3.98 -3.71 12.38
CA TRP A 351 3.48 -2.44 11.84
C TRP A 351 4.49 -1.30 11.91
N ARG A 352 5.29 -1.23 12.98
CA ARG A 352 6.39 -0.25 13.10
C ARG A 352 7.42 -0.40 11.98
N LEU A 353 7.86 -1.62 11.71
CA LEU A 353 8.82 -1.88 10.61
C LEU A 353 8.19 -1.70 9.24
N TYR A 354 6.96 -2.18 9.06
CA TYR A 354 6.27 -2.14 7.79
C TYR A 354 6.04 -0.72 7.29
N LEU A 355 5.47 0.17 8.11
CA LEU A 355 5.16 1.54 7.68
C LEU A 355 6.43 2.31 7.32
N ALA A 356 7.43 2.30 8.21
CA ALA A 356 8.71 2.98 7.99
C ALA A 356 9.51 2.37 6.83
N GLY A 357 9.51 1.03 6.72
CA GLY A 357 10.17 0.29 5.65
C GLY A 357 9.57 0.59 4.27
N CYS A 358 8.23 0.62 4.17
CA CYS A 358 7.56 0.98 2.93
C CYS A 358 7.75 2.46 2.59
N ALA A 359 7.73 3.38 3.57
CA ALA A 359 8.05 4.79 3.33
C ALA A 359 9.44 4.93 2.67
N TYR A 360 10.43 4.26 3.24
CA TYR A 360 11.80 4.20 2.71
C TYR A 360 11.85 3.58 1.30
N ALA A 361 11.16 2.46 1.08
CA ALA A 361 11.12 1.77 -0.21
C ALA A 361 10.54 2.66 -1.33
N PHE A 362 9.45 3.39 -1.07
CA PHE A 362 8.89 4.35 -2.02
C PHE A 362 9.85 5.53 -2.25
N ALA A 363 10.44 6.10 -1.20
CA ALA A 363 11.38 7.21 -1.30
C ALA A 363 12.60 6.86 -2.18
N ARG A 364 13.12 5.63 -2.04
CA ARG A 364 14.29 5.10 -2.76
C ARG A 364 13.96 4.50 -4.12
N GLY A 365 12.69 4.41 -4.51
CA GLY A 365 12.29 3.89 -5.82
C GLY A 365 12.44 2.37 -5.95
N TRP A 366 12.28 1.64 -4.86
CA TRP A 366 12.24 0.17 -4.86
C TRP A 366 10.89 -0.35 -5.37
N ILE A 367 9.84 0.44 -5.14
CA ILE A 367 8.47 0.23 -5.64
C ILE A 367 7.92 1.57 -6.15
N ASN A 368 6.87 1.50 -6.97
CA ASN A 368 6.19 2.67 -7.53
C ASN A 368 4.71 2.62 -7.19
N LEU A 369 3.99 3.71 -7.48
CA LEU A 369 2.53 3.71 -7.50
C LEU A 369 2.07 4.53 -8.72
N HIS A 370 1.01 4.06 -9.37
CA HIS A 370 0.43 4.73 -10.52
C HIS A 370 -1.08 4.91 -10.38
N GLN A 371 -1.59 6.00 -10.94
CA GLN A 371 -2.97 6.13 -11.40
C GLN A 371 -2.98 5.91 -12.91
N ILE A 372 -3.79 4.97 -13.38
CA ILE A 372 -3.95 4.63 -14.80
C ILE A 372 -5.41 4.91 -15.15
N LEU A 373 -5.64 5.97 -15.92
CA LEU A 373 -6.95 6.32 -16.44
C LEU A 373 -7.12 5.69 -17.82
N ALA A 374 -8.22 4.99 -18.01
CA ALA A 374 -8.62 4.43 -19.28
C ALA A 374 -10.05 4.85 -19.64
N VAL A 375 -10.37 4.81 -20.93
CA VAL A 375 -11.72 4.99 -21.46
C VAL A 375 -12.16 3.72 -22.16
N LYS A 376 -13.45 3.40 -22.07
CA LYS A 376 -14.08 2.43 -22.96
C LYS A 376 -14.54 3.18 -24.21
N PRO A 377 -13.85 3.08 -25.35
CA PRO A 377 -14.26 3.80 -26.55
C PRO A 377 -15.63 3.33 -27.04
N HIS A 378 -16.30 4.18 -27.81
CA HIS A 378 -17.50 3.79 -28.56
C HIS A 378 -17.16 2.72 -29.59
N ALA A 379 -18.18 2.04 -30.13
CA ALA A 379 -17.99 0.99 -31.13
C ALA A 379 -17.26 1.47 -32.41
N ASP A 380 -17.28 2.77 -32.71
CA ASP A 380 -16.56 3.39 -33.82
C ASP A 380 -15.13 3.86 -33.48
N GLY A 381 -14.70 3.65 -32.24
CA GLY A 381 -13.39 4.05 -31.72
C GLY A 381 -13.32 5.48 -31.17
N SER A 382 -14.41 6.23 -31.14
CA SER A 382 -14.42 7.61 -30.63
C SER A 382 -14.58 7.69 -29.10
N HIS A 383 -14.18 8.83 -28.50
CA HIS A 383 -14.45 9.22 -27.11
C HIS A 383 -14.41 10.76 -26.94
N GLU A 384 -15.02 11.31 -25.89
CA GLU A 384 -15.26 12.75 -25.69
C GLU A 384 -14.28 13.45 -24.73
N LEU A 385 -13.08 12.90 -24.57
CA LEU A 385 -12.10 13.50 -23.66
C LEU A 385 -11.58 14.84 -24.20
N PRO A 386 -11.34 15.84 -23.34
CA PRO A 386 -10.78 17.10 -23.76
C PRO A 386 -9.35 16.93 -24.29
N TRP A 387 -8.94 17.86 -25.16
CA TRP A 387 -7.59 17.88 -25.75
C TRP A 387 -6.46 18.06 -24.73
N THR A 388 -6.76 18.67 -23.57
CA THR A 388 -5.77 18.94 -22.53
C THR A 388 -6.28 18.45 -21.18
N ARG A 389 -5.35 18.30 -20.23
CA ARG A 389 -5.59 17.86 -18.84
C ARG A 389 -5.74 19.04 -17.87
N GLU A 390 -5.90 20.25 -18.38
CA GLU A 390 -5.88 21.46 -17.56
C GLU A 390 -7.04 21.49 -16.55
N ASP A 391 -8.17 20.89 -16.92
CA ASP A 391 -9.35 20.72 -16.07
C ASP A 391 -9.08 19.90 -14.80
N LEU A 392 -8.08 19.02 -14.84
CA LEU A 392 -7.75 18.14 -13.71
C LEU A 392 -7.08 18.90 -12.54
N TYR A 393 -6.37 19.99 -12.84
CA TYR A 393 -5.51 20.71 -11.90
C TYR A 393 -6.06 22.08 -11.48
N ARG A 394 -7.28 22.44 -11.90
CA ARG A 394 -7.90 23.75 -11.64
C ARG A 394 -8.86 23.76 -10.47
#